data_AF-A0A8H7TPH9-F1
#
_entry.id   AF-A0A8H7TPH9-F1
#
_cell.length_a   1.000
_cell.length_b   1.000
_cell.length_c   1.000
_cell.angle_alpha   90.00
_cell.angle_beta   90.00
_cell.angle_gamma   90.00
#
_symmetry.space_group_name_H-M   'P 1'
#
loop_
_entity.id
_entity.type
_entity.pdbx_description
1 polymer ?
#
loop_
_entity_poly.entity_id
_entity_poly.type
_entity_poly.pdbx_seq_one_letter_code
_entity_poly.pdbx_strand_id
1 'polypeptide(L)' 'MAVTSPSYGPQAISMSEDERREGKYSFQTLSKALGALHQDGLVVLKGVIPVEMIDKLNAKMCQDADERISDPS' A
#
# COMPACT_ATOMS: atom_id res chain seq x y z
N MET A 1 -20.68 20.41 -5.34
CA MET A 1 -19.91 19.42 -6.13
C MET A 1 -18.45 19.67 -5.84
N ALA A 2 -17.75 18.73 -5.19
CA ALA A 2 -16.35 18.93 -4.85
C ALA A 2 -15.50 18.69 -6.11
N VAL A 3 -14.83 19.74 -6.57
CA VAL A 3 -13.75 19.65 -7.56
C VAL A 3 -12.59 18.92 -6.89
N THR A 4 -12.29 17.72 -7.34
CA THR A 4 -11.03 17.04 -7.04
C THR A 4 -9.94 17.74 -7.84
N SER A 5 -9.09 18.49 -7.14
CA SER A 5 -7.88 19.08 -7.70
C SER A 5 -7.04 18.00 -8.40
N PRO A 6 -6.33 18.33 -9.50
CA PRO A 6 -5.42 17.38 -10.13
C PRO A 6 -4.36 16.96 -9.11
N SER A 7 -4.32 15.66 -8.82
CA SER A 7 -3.30 15.04 -7.99
C SER A 7 -2.00 15.01 -8.77
N TYR A 8 -1.10 15.95 -8.51
CA TYR A 8 0.29 15.86 -8.98
C TYR A 8 1.01 14.82 -8.11
N GLY A 9 0.90 13.55 -8.49
CA GLY A 9 1.54 12.45 -7.77
C GLY A 9 1.12 11.09 -8.30
N PRO A 10 1.80 10.02 -7.83
CA PRO A 10 1.54 8.65 -8.26
C PRO A 10 0.07 8.28 -8.12
N GLN A 11 -0.48 7.60 -9.12
CA GLN A 11 -1.84 7.10 -9.05
C GLN A 11 -2.00 6.08 -7.91
N ALA A 12 -3.14 6.18 -7.22
CA ALA A 12 -3.54 5.24 -6.18
C ALA A 12 -4.67 4.34 -6.68
N ILE A 13 -4.43 3.04 -6.72
CA ILE A 13 -5.38 2.01 -7.11
C ILE A 13 -5.82 1.26 -5.85
N SER A 14 -7.14 1.17 -5.62
CA SER A 14 -7.70 0.46 -4.48
C SER A 14 -8.12 -0.95 -4.88
N MET A 15 -7.74 -1.95 -4.09
CA MET A 15 -8.23 -3.32 -4.24
C MET A 15 -9.68 -3.40 -3.75
N SER A 16 -10.55 -4.10 -4.48
CA SER A 16 -11.91 -4.36 -4.00
C SER A 16 -11.91 -5.42 -2.89
N GLU A 17 -13.01 -5.50 -2.12
CA GLU A 17 -13.15 -6.54 -1.09
C GLU A 17 -13.18 -7.95 -1.68
N ASP A 18 -13.77 -8.12 -2.86
CA ASP A 18 -13.81 -9.40 -3.57
C ASP A 18 -12.42 -9.82 -4.04
N GLU A 19 -11.67 -8.91 -4.68
CA GLU A 19 -10.28 -9.15 -5.08
C GLU A 19 -9.41 -9.48 -3.86
N ARG A 20 -9.59 -8.76 -2.75
CA ARG A 20 -8.87 -9.00 -1.50
C ARG A 20 -9.19 -10.37 -0.92
N ARG A 21 -10.47 -10.78 -0.93
CA ARG A 21 -10.90 -12.11 -0.47
C ARG A 21 -10.33 -13.23 -1.35
N GLU A 22 -10.24 -13.00 -2.66
CA GLU A 22 -9.64 -13.93 -3.62
C GLU A 22 -8.10 -13.94 -3.56
N GLY A 23 -7.51 -12.91 -2.93
CA GLY A 23 -6.07 -12.72 -2.83
C GLY A 23 -5.41 -12.37 -4.17
N LYS A 24 -6.19 -11.93 -5.15
CA LYS A 24 -5.73 -11.64 -6.52
C LYS A 24 -6.46 -10.43 -7.09
N TYR A 25 -5.73 -9.59 -7.81
CA TYR A 25 -6.36 -8.55 -8.63
C TYR A 25 -7.06 -9.16 -9.84
N SER A 26 -8.20 -8.59 -10.20
CA SER A 26 -8.80 -8.83 -11.50
C SER A 26 -7.86 -8.32 -12.60
N PHE A 27 -8.04 -8.86 -13.81
CA PHE A 27 -7.29 -8.40 -14.97
C PHE A 27 -7.44 -6.89 -15.20
N GLN A 28 -8.65 -6.36 -15.01
CA GLN A 28 -8.96 -4.94 -15.21
C GLN A 28 -8.22 -4.05 -14.22
N THR A 29 -8.20 -4.41 -12.93
CA THR A 29 -7.49 -3.65 -11.90
C THR A 29 -5.97 -3.74 -12.09
N LEU A 30 -5.47 -4.92 -12.47
CA LEU A 30 -4.05 -5.12 -12.75
C LEU A 30 -3.59 -4.29 -13.97
N SER A 31 -4.38 -4.25 -15.05
CA SER A 31 -4.07 -3.41 -16.22
C SER A 31 -3.99 -1.93 -15.86
N LYS A 32 -4.88 -1.44 -14.98
CA LYS A 32 -4.83 -0.05 -14.49
C LYS A 32 -3.58 0.21 -13.66
N ALA A 33 -3.24 -0.69 -12.74
CA ALA A 33 -2.04 -0.57 -11.92
C ALA A 33 -0.76 -0.56 -12.75
N LEU A 34 -0.69 -1.41 -13.79
CA LEU A 34 0.45 -1.45 -14.71
C LEU A 34 0.53 -0.17 -15.56
N GLY A 35 -0.61 0.34 -16.05
CA GLY A 35 -0.67 1.60 -16.78
C GLY A 35 -0.18 2.79 -15.92
N ALA A 36 -0.65 2.86 -14.68
CA ALA A 36 -0.20 3.84 -13.69
C ALA A 36 1.32 3.75 -13.44
N LEU A 37 1.84 2.53 -13.20
CA LEU A 37 3.27 2.32 -12.98
C LEU A 37 4.11 2.72 -14.18
N HIS A 38 3.66 2.40 -15.40
CA HIS A 38 4.34 2.79 -16.62
C HIS A 38 4.36 4.31 -16.84
N GLN A 39 3.26 5.00 -16.52
CA GLN A 39 3.13 6.44 -16.72
C GLN A 39 3.88 7.26 -15.66
N ASP A 40 3.74 6.89 -14.39
CA ASP A 40 4.22 7.69 -13.26
C ASP A 40 5.55 7.16 -12.68
N GLY A 41 6.00 5.97 -13.09
CA GLY A 41 7.15 5.27 -12.51
C GLY A 41 6.91 4.67 -11.11
N LEU A 42 5.74 4.96 -10.53
CA LEU A 42 5.33 4.52 -9.20
C LEU A 42 3.80 4.39 -9.17
N VAL A 43 3.28 3.41 -8.42
CA VAL A 43 1.84 3.25 -8.18
C VAL A 43 1.61 2.92 -6.71
N VAL A 44 0.55 3.47 -6.13
CA VAL A 44 0.13 3.17 -4.75
C VAL A 44 -1.00 2.13 -4.80
N LEU A 45 -0.80 0.98 -4.16
CA LEU A 45 -1.83 -0.04 -4.01
C LEU A 45 -2.48 0.08 -2.62
N LYS A 46 -3.75 0.49 -2.58
CA LYS A 46 -4.50 0.72 -1.33
C LYS A 46 -5.29 -0.51 -0.92
N GLY A 47 -5.31 -0.78 0.39
CA GLY A 47 -6.19 -1.80 0.99
C GLY A 47 -5.74 -3.24 0.79
N VAL A 48 -4.49 -3.47 0.40
CA VAL A 48 -3.94 -4.82 0.13
C VAL A 48 -3.70 -5.59 1.42
N ILE A 49 -3.14 -4.92 2.43
CA ILE A 49 -2.77 -5.53 3.70
C ILE A 49 -3.73 -5.00 4.79
N PRO A 50 -4.31 -5.86 5.64
CA PRO A 50 -5.07 -5.43 6.81
C PRO A 50 -4.23 -4.52 7.72
N VAL A 51 -4.81 -3.43 8.21
CA VAL A 51 -4.12 -2.46 9.08
C VAL A 51 -3.64 -3.13 10.36
N GLU A 52 -4.42 -4.06 10.90
CA GLU A 52 -4.12 -4.79 12.13
C GLU A 52 -2.83 -5.63 12.02
N MET A 53 -2.48 -6.05 10.80
CA MET A 53 -1.22 -6.75 10.53
C MET A 53 -0.04 -5.76 10.52
N ILE A 54 -0.23 -4.59 9.93
CA ILE A 54 0.77 -3.53 9.89
C ILE A 54 1.04 -2.99 11.31
N ASP A 55 0.01 -2.87 12.15
CA ASP A 55 0.16 -2.43 13.54
C ASP A 55 1.04 -3.38 14.36
N LYS A 56 0.82 -4.70 14.20
CA LYS A 56 1.67 -5.72 14.86
C LYS A 56 3.11 -5.66 14.38
N LEU A 57 3.31 -5.47 13.08
CA LEU A 57 4.65 -5.32 12.50
C LEU A 57 5.33 -4.07 13.04
N ASN A 58 4.63 -2.94 13.07
CA ASN A 58 5.14 -1.68 13.61
C ASN A 58 5.56 -1.84 15.07
N ALA A 59 4.71 -2.43 15.91
CA ALA A 59 5.03 -2.66 17.33
C ALA A 59 6.31 -3.50 17.49
N LYS A 60 6.46 -4.57 16.72
CA LYS A 60 7.67 -5.41 16.78
C LYS A 60 8.91 -4.67 16.28
N MET A 61 8.82 -3.94 15.17
CA MET A 61 9.94 -3.18 14.63
C MET A 61 10.40 -2.07 15.58
N CYS A 62 9.47 -1.40 16.28
CA CYS A 62 9.81 -0.42 17.31
C CYS A 62 10.54 -1.08 18.49
N GLN A 63 10.04 -2.22 18.98
CA GLN A 63 10.72 -2.99 20.01
C GLN A 63 12.15 -3.37 19.58
N ASP A 64 12.31 -3.89 18.37
CA ASP A 64 13.63 -4.30 17.85
C ASP A 64 14.59 -3.11 17.72
N ALA A 65 14.08 -1.94 17.35
CA ALA A 65 14.86 -0.71 17.29
C ALA A 65 15.32 -0.28 18.69
N ASP A 66 14.44 -0.32 19.69
CA ASP A 66 14.76 0.01 21.08
C ASP A 66 15.80 -0.94 21.67
N GLU A 67 15.67 -2.24 21.40
CA GLU A 67 16.64 -3.27 21.80
C GLU A 67 18.02 -2.99 21.16
N ARG A 68 18.05 -2.66 19.86
CA ARG A 68 19.30 -2.39 19.13
C ARG A 68 19.97 -1.06 19.48
N ILE A 69 19.20 -0.07 19.92
CA ILE A 69 19.75 1.18 20.48
C ILE A 69 20.38 0.91 21.86
N SER A 70 19.77 0.02 22.65
CA SER A 70 20.20 -0.30 24.00
C SER A 70 21.42 -1.22 24.04
N ASP A 71 21.63 -2.04 23.01
CA ASP A 71 22.83 -2.86 22.82
C ASP A 71 23.49 -2.56 21.46
N PRO A 72 24.35 -1.52 21.39
CA PRO A 72 25.01 -1.08 20.15
C PRO A 72 26.19 -1.96 19.72
N SER A 73 26.38 -3.12 20.35
CA SER A 73 27.44 -4.11 20.06
C SER A 73 27.32 -4.76 18.69
#